data_AF-A0A8H3LIL0-F1
#
_entry.id   AF-A0A8H3LIL0-F1
#
_cell.length_a   1.000
_cell.length_b   1.000
_cell.length_c   1.000
_cell.angle_alpha   90.00
_cell.angle_beta   90.00
_cell.angle_gamma   90.00
#
_symmetry.space_group_name_H-M   'P 1'
#
loop_
_entity.id
_entity.type
_entity.pdbx_description
1 polymer ?
#
loop_
_entity_poly.entity_id
_entity_poly.type
_entity_poly.pdbx_seq_one_letter_code
_entity_poly.pdbx_strand_id
1 'polypeptide(L)'
;MYNPQCNEYKDIFHVDDNILFCNYCNIAIDWKYKSIVKNYCKSQKHISNVRNQEEDLIEAFTAADIPLKKVNSLLPFFKKHIKNEDSIPQAPTLRQVHLPNVFNKQYQLLKSFFNSKLVAIIVDETTDDYL
;
A
#
# COMPACT_ATOMS: atom_id res chain seq x y z
N MET A 1 8.28 -15.14 26.05
CA MET A 1 8.17 -13.90 26.84
C MET A 1 7.14 -12.99 26.18
N TYR A 2 6.18 -12.44 26.93
CA TYR A 2 5.11 -11.58 26.40
C TYR A 2 5.70 -10.20 26.05
N ASN A 3 5.62 -9.79 24.78
CA ASN A 3 6.12 -8.49 24.31
C ASN A 3 4.94 -7.50 24.15
N PRO A 4 4.68 -6.61 25.12
CA PRO A 4 3.52 -5.70 25.09
C PRO A 4 3.55 -4.68 23.94
N GLN A 5 4.71 -4.47 23.29
CA GLN A 5 4.83 -3.54 22.16
C GLN A 5 4.28 -4.11 20.85
N CYS A 6 4.18 -5.44 20.73
CA CYS A 6 3.67 -6.09 19.51
C CYS A 6 2.16 -5.85 19.33
N ASN A 7 1.40 -5.74 20.42
CA ASN A 7 -0.03 -5.41 20.35
C ASN A 7 -0.28 -3.94 19.99
N GLU A 8 0.63 -3.01 20.36
CA GLU A 8 0.50 -1.57 20.02
C GLU A 8 0.77 -1.30 18.53
N TYR A 9 1.50 -2.21 17.86
CA TYR A 9 1.97 -2.04 16.48
C TYR A 9 1.75 -3.31 15.62
N LYS A 10 0.64 -4.01 15.84
CA LYS A 10 0.35 -5.31 15.21
C LYS A 10 0.35 -5.26 13.68
N ASP A 11 -0.06 -4.14 13.11
CA ASP A 11 -0.11 -3.94 11.66
C ASP A 11 1.28 -3.63 11.05
N ILE A 12 2.29 -3.35 11.89
CA ILE A 12 3.64 -2.93 11.48
C ILE A 12 4.68 -4.04 11.70
N PHE A 13 4.52 -4.82 12.77
CA PHE A 13 5.49 -5.84 13.16
C PHE A 13 4.84 -7.21 13.41
N HIS A 14 5.61 -8.26 13.15
CA HIS A 14 5.31 -9.62 13.58
C HIS A 14 6.49 -10.19 14.37
N VAL A 15 6.24 -11.27 15.12
CA VAL A 15 7.30 -12.01 15.82
C VAL A 15 7.44 -13.38 15.18
N ASP A 16 8.67 -13.71 14.79
CA ASP A 16 9.06 -15.03 14.29
C ASP A 16 10.29 -15.51 15.08
N ASP A 17 10.24 -16.72 15.65
CA ASP A 17 11.28 -17.28 16.51
C ASP A 17 11.81 -16.34 17.62
N ASN A 18 10.91 -15.59 18.26
CA ASN A 18 11.19 -14.55 19.26
C ASN A 18 11.96 -13.31 18.75
N ILE A 19 12.06 -13.13 17.44
CA ILE A 19 12.63 -11.96 16.78
C ILE A 19 11.50 -11.07 16.26
N LEU A 20 11.56 -9.77 16.53
CA LEU A 20 10.58 -8.80 16.02
C LEU A 20 10.98 -8.38 14.59
N PHE A 21 10.12 -8.62 13.62
CA PHE A 21 10.33 -8.24 12.23
C PHE A 21 9.35 -7.15 11.81
N CYS A 22 9.80 -6.24 10.95
CA CYS A 22 8.89 -5.31 10.28
C CYS A 22 8.27 -5.95 9.04
N ASN A 23 6.95 -5.87 8.92
CA ASN A 23 6.17 -6.47 7.83
C ASN A 23 6.46 -5.83 6.46
N TYR A 24 6.80 -4.54 6.46
CA TYR A 24 7.02 -3.74 5.25
C TYR A 24 8.49 -3.73 4.79
N CYS A 25 9.42 -3.83 5.73
CA CYS A 25 10.86 -3.77 5.43
C CYS A 25 11.53 -5.14 5.43
N ASN A 26 10.86 -6.16 5.95
CA ASN A 26 11.36 -7.52 6.11
C ASN A 26 12.74 -7.59 6.78
N ILE A 27 12.92 -6.80 7.85
CA ILE A 27 14.14 -6.77 8.66
C ILE A 27 13.82 -6.97 10.14
N ALA A 28 14.75 -7.59 10.85
CA ALA A 28 14.71 -7.72 12.30
C ALA A 28 14.97 -6.37 12.98
N ILE A 29 14.17 -6.05 14.00
CA ILE A 29 14.21 -4.82 14.78
C ILE A 29 14.51 -5.15 16.24
N ASP A 30 15.51 -4.46 16.80
CA ASP A 30 15.73 -4.51 18.24
C ASP A 30 14.60 -3.77 18.97
N TRP A 31 13.92 -4.48 19.85
CA TRP A 31 12.77 -3.98 20.61
C TRP A 31 13.08 -3.78 22.10
N LYS A 32 14.37 -3.89 22.48
CA LYS A 32 14.84 -3.69 23.85
C LYS A 32 14.42 -2.34 24.43
N TYR A 33 14.27 -1.32 23.59
CA TYR A 33 13.83 0.02 23.98
C TYR A 33 12.70 0.53 23.07
N LYS A 34 11.61 1.03 23.67
CA LYS A 34 10.45 1.61 22.93
C LYS A 34 10.86 2.79 22.02
N SER A 35 11.94 3.50 22.35
CA SER A 35 12.50 4.57 21.52
C SER A 35 13.06 4.06 20.19
N ILE A 36 13.68 2.88 20.17
CA ILE A 36 14.22 2.26 18.95
C ILE A 36 13.08 1.96 17.98
N VAL A 37 12.04 1.28 18.47
CA VAL A 37 10.85 0.94 17.67
C VAL A 37 10.16 2.21 17.14
N LYS A 38 9.98 3.23 17.99
CA LYS A 38 9.38 4.51 17.57
C LYS A 38 10.22 5.24 16.52
N ASN A 39 11.53 5.31 16.71
CA ASN A 39 12.43 5.98 15.76
C ASN A 39 12.47 5.23 14.43
N TYR A 40 12.40 3.89 14.47
CA TYR A 40 12.29 3.06 13.29
C TYR A 40 11.02 3.36 12.49
N CYS A 41 9.84 3.39 13.13
CA CYS A 41 8.59 3.71 12.45
C CYS A 41 8.59 5.12 11.82
N LYS A 42 9.36 6.05 12.39
CA LYS A 42 9.56 7.41 11.86
C LYS A 42 10.66 7.51 10.82
N SER A 43 11.42 6.44 10.59
CA SER A 43 12.52 6.47 9.64
C SER A 43 12.00 6.63 8.21
N GLN A 44 12.69 7.44 7.41
CA GLN A 44 12.30 7.68 6.02
C GLN A 44 12.22 6.38 5.20
N LYS A 45 13.12 5.43 5.49
CA LYS A 45 13.14 4.12 4.83
C LYS A 45 11.88 3.31 5.13
N HIS A 46 11.43 3.26 6.38
CA HIS A 46 10.20 2.56 6.73
C HIS A 46 8.99 3.21 6.06
N ILE A 47 8.88 4.54 6.15
CA ILE A 47 7.79 5.31 5.54
C ILE A 47 7.74 5.10 4.03
N SER A 48 8.89 5.07 3.34
CA SER A 48 8.90 4.80 1.89
C SER A 48 8.47 3.38 1.57
N ASN A 49 8.89 2.38 2.35
CA ASN A 49 8.52 0.99 2.11
C ASN A 49 7.01 0.75 2.31
N VAL A 50 6.42 1.33 3.35
CA VAL A 50 4.96 1.28 3.57
C VAL A 50 4.23 1.84 2.35
N ARG A 51 4.63 3.04 1.91
CA ARG A 51 4.04 3.71 0.74
C ARG A 51 4.20 2.90 -0.54
N ASN A 52 5.39 2.38 -0.81
CA ASN A 52 5.66 1.60 -2.03
C ASN A 52 4.77 0.35 -2.10
N GLN A 53 4.61 -0.37 -0.99
CA GLN A 53 3.75 -1.56 -0.97
C GLN A 53 2.27 -1.21 -1.26
N GLU A 54 1.80 -0.07 -0.79
CA GLU A 54 0.44 0.43 -1.05
C GLU A 54 0.27 0.87 -2.51
N GLU A 55 1.27 1.54 -3.08
CA GLU A 55 1.30 1.93 -4.51
C GLU A 55 1.32 0.69 -5.41
N ASP A 56 2.19 -0.28 -5.12
CA ASP A 56 2.33 -1.53 -5.88
C ASP A 56 1.01 -2.30 -5.95
N LEU A 57 0.25 -2.33 -4.85
CA LEU A 57 -1.06 -2.97 -4.81
C LEU A 57 -2.08 -2.26 -5.71
N ILE A 58 -2.09 -0.93 -5.71
CA ILE A 58 -2.98 -0.13 -6.57
C ILE A 58 -2.60 -0.32 -8.03
N GLU A 59 -1.31 -0.28 -8.35
CA GLU A 59 -0.81 -0.48 -9.71
C GLU A 59 -1.17 -1.88 -10.23
N ALA A 60 -0.97 -2.94 -9.44
CA ALA A 60 -1.33 -4.30 -9.82
C ALA A 60 -2.84 -4.47 -10.07
N PHE A 61 -3.69 -3.90 -9.20
CA PHE A 61 -5.14 -3.96 -9.37
C PHE A 61 -5.59 -3.19 -10.60
N THR A 62 -5.01 -2.02 -10.84
CA THR A 62 -5.32 -1.19 -12.01
C THR A 62 -4.89 -1.88 -13.30
N ALA A 63 -3.69 -2.45 -13.33
CA ALA A 63 -3.16 -3.16 -14.49
C ALA A 63 -3.97 -4.42 -14.85
N ALA A 64 -4.57 -5.07 -13.85
CA ALA A 64 -5.44 -6.23 -14.02
C ALA A 64 -6.93 -5.88 -14.23
N ASP A 65 -7.27 -4.58 -14.30
CA ASP A 65 -8.65 -4.07 -14.35
C ASP A 65 -9.54 -4.62 -13.21
N ILE A 66 -8.96 -4.72 -12.01
CA ILE A 66 -9.63 -5.19 -10.80
C ILE A 66 -10.05 -3.99 -9.95
N PRO A 67 -11.36 -3.80 -9.68
CA PRO A 67 -11.81 -2.72 -8.82
C PRO A 67 -11.22 -2.82 -7.41
N LEU A 68 -10.65 -1.73 -6.88
CA LEU A 68 -10.04 -1.70 -5.53
C LEU A 68 -10.99 -2.17 -4.40
N LYS A 69 -12.32 -2.05 -4.58
CA LYS A 69 -13.30 -2.58 -3.62
C LYS A 69 -13.18 -4.10 -3.41
N LYS A 70 -12.61 -4.84 -4.36
CA LYS A 70 -12.41 -6.28 -4.31
C LYS A 70 -11.24 -6.70 -3.42
N VAL A 71 -10.33 -5.79 -3.05
CA VAL A 71 -9.25 -6.08 -2.07
C VAL A 71 -9.83 -6.67 -0.79
N ASN A 72 -10.94 -6.11 -0.29
CA ASN A 72 -11.59 -6.60 0.93
C ASN A 72 -12.09 -8.04 0.80
N SER A 73 -12.53 -8.45 -0.39
CA SER A 73 -12.96 -9.84 -0.66
C SER A 73 -11.78 -10.82 -0.70
N LEU A 74 -10.57 -10.32 -0.98
CA LEU A 74 -9.34 -11.12 -1.02
C LEU A 74 -8.64 -11.18 0.33
N LEU A 75 -9.01 -10.34 1.31
CA LEU A 75 -8.45 -10.39 2.66
C LEU A 75 -8.47 -11.79 3.28
N PRO A 76 -9.56 -12.60 3.22
CA PRO A 76 -9.53 -13.96 3.76
C PRO A 76 -8.50 -14.87 3.08
N PHE A 77 -8.31 -14.72 1.77
CA PHE A 77 -7.29 -15.46 1.02
C PHE A 77 -5.89 -15.03 1.43
N PHE A 78 -5.64 -13.73 1.52
CA PHE A 78 -4.35 -13.21 1.96
C PHE A 78 -4.04 -13.62 3.40
N LYS A 79 -5.01 -13.54 4.31
CA LYS A 79 -4.90 -14.04 5.69
C LYS A 79 -4.47 -15.50 5.76
N LYS A 80 -5.04 -16.33 4.88
CA LYS A 80 -4.74 -17.76 4.83
C LYS A 80 -3.36 -18.07 4.26
N HIS A 81 -2.85 -17.24 3.34
CA HIS A 81 -1.69 -17.60 2.50
C HIS A 81 -0.48 -16.66 2.63
N ILE A 82 -0.60 -15.53 3.34
CA ILE A 82 0.45 -14.53 3.51
C ILE A 82 0.75 -14.35 5.00
N LYS A 83 2.03 -14.43 5.38
CA LYS A 83 2.49 -14.37 6.78
C LYS A 83 2.32 -12.99 7.45
N ASN A 84 2.00 -11.94 6.69
CA ASN A 84 1.92 -10.54 7.12
C ASN A 84 0.49 -9.97 6.96
N GLU A 85 -0.51 -10.75 7.34
CA GLU A 85 -1.91 -10.54 7.02
C GLU A 85 -2.53 -9.21 7.51
N ASP A 86 -2.02 -8.68 8.62
CA ASP A 86 -2.54 -7.47 9.26
C ASP A 86 -2.03 -6.17 8.61
N SER A 87 -0.99 -6.27 7.77
CA SER A 87 -0.40 -5.11 7.09
C SER A 87 -1.08 -4.73 5.77
N ILE A 88 -2.13 -5.47 5.37
CA ILE A 88 -2.80 -5.27 4.09
C ILE A 88 -3.80 -4.11 4.22
N PRO A 89 -3.62 -3.02 3.45
CA PRO A 89 -4.52 -1.88 3.52
C PRO A 89 -5.92 -2.26 3.03
N GLN A 90 -6.95 -1.77 3.72
CA GLN A 90 -8.32 -1.95 3.29
C GLN A 90 -8.68 -1.01 2.13
N ALA A 91 -9.72 -1.36 1.39
CA ALA A 91 -10.15 -0.59 0.23
C ALA A 91 -10.44 0.91 0.50
N PRO A 92 -11.01 1.34 1.66
CA PRO A 92 -11.15 2.76 1.97
C PRO A 92 -9.81 3.50 2.06
N THR A 93 -8.82 2.91 2.75
CA THR A 93 -7.47 3.46 2.89
C THR A 93 -6.81 3.62 1.53
N LEU A 94 -6.85 2.57 0.69
CA LEU A 94 -6.33 2.61 -0.68
C LEU A 94 -6.97 3.72 -1.51
N ARG A 95 -8.30 3.85 -1.47
CA ARG A 95 -9.03 4.85 -2.28
C ARG A 95 -8.81 6.28 -1.81
N GLN A 96 -8.81 6.53 -0.51
CA GLN A 96 -8.81 7.90 0.02
C GLN A 96 -7.41 8.45 0.22
N VAL A 97 -6.45 7.60 0.61
CA VAL A 97 -5.12 8.04 1.02
C VAL A 97 -4.09 7.83 -0.10
N HIS A 98 -4.09 6.65 -0.72
CA HIS A 98 -2.99 6.25 -1.61
C HIS A 98 -3.29 6.46 -3.10
N LEU A 99 -4.53 6.21 -3.54
CA LEU A 99 -4.95 6.39 -4.94
C LEU A 99 -4.71 7.80 -5.48
N PRO A 100 -4.96 8.90 -4.73
CA PRO A 100 -4.65 10.25 -5.21
C PRO A 100 -3.15 10.45 -5.48
N ASN A 101 -2.28 9.83 -4.68
CA ASN A 101 -0.82 9.94 -4.85
C ASN A 101 -0.36 9.20 -6.10
N VAL A 102 -0.84 7.95 -6.31
CA VAL A 102 -0.56 7.17 -7.53
C VAL A 102 -1.08 7.91 -8.77
N PHE A 103 -2.32 8.41 -8.72
CA PHE A 103 -2.89 9.19 -9.80
C PHE A 103 -2.05 10.42 -10.13
N ASN A 104 -1.66 11.21 -9.13
CA ASN A 104 -0.85 12.41 -9.36
C ASN A 104 0.52 12.07 -9.94
N LYS A 105 1.18 11.00 -9.48
CA LYS A 105 2.44 10.49 -10.03
C LYS A 105 2.28 10.16 -11.52
N GLN A 106 1.25 9.39 -11.88
CA GLN A 106 0.94 9.04 -13.28
C GLN A 106 0.58 10.28 -14.11
N TYR A 107 -0.19 11.20 -13.55
CA TYR A 107 -0.52 12.47 -14.20
C TYR A 107 0.72 13.30 -14.52
N GLN A 108 1.68 13.42 -13.60
CA GLN A 108 2.94 14.12 -13.88
C GLN A 108 3.77 13.43 -14.97
N LEU A 109 3.79 12.09 -15.00
CA LEU A 109 4.44 11.33 -16.07
C LEU A 109 3.81 11.61 -17.42
N LEU A 110 2.47 11.54 -17.51
CA LEU A 110 1.74 11.87 -18.73
C LEU A 110 1.96 13.33 -19.15
N LYS A 111 1.88 14.26 -18.21
CA LYS A 111 2.13 15.69 -18.46
C LYS A 111 3.53 15.93 -19.02
N SER A 112 4.55 15.29 -18.45
CA SER A 112 5.92 15.34 -18.97
C SER A 112 6.03 14.68 -20.34
N PHE A 113 5.36 13.54 -20.53
CA PHE A 113 5.35 12.82 -21.79
C PHE A 113 4.75 13.64 -22.93
N PHE A 114 3.67 14.38 -22.69
CA PHE A 114 3.02 15.21 -23.71
C PHE A 114 3.62 16.61 -23.84
N ASN A 115 4.49 17.02 -22.91
CA ASN A 115 5.07 18.36 -22.92
C ASN A 115 5.77 18.65 -24.26
N SER A 116 5.43 19.78 -24.88
CA SER A 116 5.98 20.23 -26.17
C SER A 116 5.74 19.28 -27.35
N LYS A 117 4.79 18.33 -27.25
CA LYS A 117 4.37 17.48 -28.36
C LYS A 117 3.05 17.98 -28.95
N LEU A 118 2.86 17.78 -30.25
CA LEU A 118 1.54 17.96 -30.87
C LEU A 118 0.63 16.83 -30.40
N VAL A 119 -0.52 17.19 -29.85
CA VAL A 119 -1.53 16.25 -29.32
C VAL A 119 -2.83 16.50 -30.07
N ALA A 120 -3.41 15.44 -30.63
CA ALA A 120 -4.78 15.44 -31.12
C ALA A 120 -5.68 14.77 -30.09
N ILE A 121 -6.81 15.39 -29.76
CA ILE A 121 -7.81 14.85 -28.83
C ILE A 121 -9.01 14.42 -29.66
N ILE A 122 -9.35 13.14 -29.56
CA ILE A 122 -10.58 12.59 -30.14
C ILE A 122 -11.52 12.34 -28.97
N VAL A 123 -12.71 12.93 -29.03
CA VAL A 123 -13.76 12.76 -28.02
C VAL A 123 -14.85 11.93 -28.66
N ASP A 124 -15.20 10.82 -28.01
CA ASP A 124 -16.31 9.97 -28.40
C ASP A 124 -17.43 10.11 -27.34
N GLU A 125 -18.66 10.27 -27.80
CA GLU A 125 -19.83 10.39 -26.94
C GLU A 125 -20.59 9.05 -26.97
N THR A 126 -20.60 8.36 -25.84
CA THR A 126 -21.40 7.14 -25.66
C THR A 126 -22.67 7.50 -24.90
N THR A 127 -23.83 7.10 -25.40
CA THR A 127 -25.08 7.18 -24.64
C THR A 127 -25.26 5.87 -23.89
N ASP A 128 -25.59 5.94 -22.60
CA ASP A 128 -25.98 4.75 -21.85
C ASP A 128 -27.39 4.33 -22.30
N ASP A 129 -27.52 3.14 -22.89
CA ASP A 129 -28.79 2.59 -23.41
C ASP A 129 -29.82 2.21 -22.31
N TYR A 130 -29.63 2.64 -21.07
CA TYR A 130 -30.50 2.29 -19.94
C TYR A 130 -31.61 3.33 -19.74
N LEU A 131 -32.61 3.27 -20.61
CA LEU A 131 -34.00 3.66 -20.33
C LEU A 131 -34.87 2.40 -20.14
#